data_AF-A0A349ER33-F1
#
_entry.id   AF-A0A349ER33-F1
#
_cell.length_a   1.000
_cell.length_b   1.000
_cell.length_c   1.000
_cell.angle_alpha   90.00
_cell.angle_beta   90.00
_cell.angle_gamma   90.00
#
_symmetry.space_group_name_H-M   'P 1'
#
loop_
_entity.id
_entity.type
_entity.pdbx_description
1 polymer ?
#
loop_
_entity_poly.entity_id
_entity_poly.type
_entity_poly.pdbx_seq_one_letter_code
_entity_poly.pdbx_strand_id
1 'polypeptide(L)' 'MKKVVFISAMLLIVMGAGCSNIYEGLRMQQEMECQKLPGAERDECAGRSGMSYDEYQRQLKERQKDK' A
#
# COMPACT_ATOMS: atom_id res chain seq x y z
N MET A 1 -4.12 36.83 -10.21
CA MET A 1 -3.88 36.21 -8.89
C MET A 1 -4.87 35.08 -8.55
N LYS A 2 -6.20 35.30 -8.60
CA LYS A 2 -7.20 34.24 -8.34
C LYS A 2 -7.02 32.95 -9.15
N LYS A 3 -6.68 33.06 -10.45
CA LYS A 3 -6.40 31.93 -11.34
C LYS A 3 -5.17 31.11 -10.93
N VAL A 4 -4.13 31.78 -10.43
CA VAL A 4 -2.88 31.13 -9.99
C VAL A 4 -3.11 30.35 -8.69
N VAL A 5 -3.89 30.93 -7.76
CA VAL A 5 -4.30 30.24 -6.53
C VAL A 5 -5.16 29.01 -6.84
N PHE A 6 -6.04 29.10 -7.84
CA PHE A 6 -6.89 27.97 -8.24
C PHE A 6 -6.07 26.81 -8.85
N ILE A 7 -5.09 27.13 -9.71
CA ILE A 7 -4.18 26.14 -10.31
C ILE A 7 -3.30 25.50 -9.23
N SER A 8 -2.78 26.29 -8.31
CA SER A 8 -1.99 25.82 -7.17
C SER A 8 -2.78 24.86 -6.27
N ALA A 9 -4.05 25.18 -5.98
CA ALA A 9 -4.91 24.32 -5.16
C ALA A 9 -5.19 22.98 -5.84
N MET A 10 -5.40 22.96 -7.16
CA MET A 10 -5.61 21.72 -7.90
C MET A 10 -4.38 20.81 -7.91
N LEU A 11 -3.17 21.36 -8.03
CA LEU A 11 -1.92 20.57 -8.00
C LEU A 11 -1.72 19.85 -6.67
N LEU A 12 -2.10 20.47 -5.54
CA LEU A 12 -2.00 19.85 -4.22
C LEU A 12 -2.95 18.66 -4.03
N ILE A 13 -4.13 18.68 -4.65
CA ILE A 13 -5.12 17.60 -4.56
C ILE A 13 -4.63 16.35 -5.30
N VAL A 14 -3.95 16.51 -6.44
CA VAL A 14 -3.46 15.37 -7.26
C VAL A 14 -2.33 14.61 -6.55
N MET A 15 -1.50 15.29 -5.76
CA MET A 15 -0.38 14.65 -5.06
C MET A 15 -0.83 13.68 -3.93
N GLY A 16 -2.04 13.83 -3.38
CA GLY A 16 -2.53 12.99 -2.29
C GLY A 16 -3.09 11.62 -2.72
N ALA A 17 -3.35 11.41 -4.01
CA ALA A 17 -4.07 10.21 -4.50
C ALA A 17 -3.16 9.02 -4.88
N GLY A 18 -1.83 9.16 -4.75
CA GLY A 18 -0.86 8.22 -5.35
C GLY A 18 -0.27 7.13 -4.45
N CYS A 19 -0.46 7.19 -3.13
CA CYS A 19 0.32 6.34 -2.22
C CYS A 19 -0.10 4.86 -2.20
N SER A 20 -1.36 4.53 -2.50
CA SER A 20 -1.85 3.14 -2.51
C SER A 20 -1.33 2.34 -3.71
N ASN A 21 -1.32 2.97 -4.90
CA ASN A 21 -0.90 2.33 -6.15
C ASN A 21 0.59 1.93 -6.15
N ILE A 22 1.44 2.72 -5.50
CA ILE A 22 2.88 2.43 -5.40
C ILE A 22 3.12 1.25 -4.47
N TYR A 23 2.36 1.17 -3.37
CA TYR A 23 2.48 0.08 -2.40
C TYR A 23 2.04 -1.26 -3.01
N GLU A 24 0.94 -1.27 -3.78
CA GLU A 24 0.49 -2.49 -4.46
C GLU A 24 1.49 -3.00 -5.50
N GLY A 25 2.11 -2.10 -6.27
CA GLY A 25 3.17 -2.47 -7.22
C GLY A 25 4.37 -3.09 -6.52
N LEU A 26 4.81 -2.52 -5.40
CA LEU A 26 5.93 -3.04 -4.62
C LEU A 26 5.62 -4.42 -3.99
N ARG A 27 4.39 -4.61 -3.50
CA ARG A 27 3.92 -5.89 -2.94
C ARG A 27 3.89 -6.97 -4.01
N MET A 28 3.34 -6.67 -5.19
CA MET A 28 3.26 -7.63 -6.29
C MET A 28 4.66 -8.06 -6.75
N GLN A 29 5.62 -7.13 -6.77
CA GLN A 29 7.01 -7.46 -7.05
C GLN A 29 7.60 -8.39 -5.98
N GLN A 30 7.41 -8.10 -4.70
CA GLN A 30 7.89 -8.96 -3.61
C GLN A 30 7.28 -10.37 -3.66
N GLU A 31 5.98 -10.50 -3.96
CA GLU A 31 5.33 -11.80 -4.11
C GLU A 31 5.95 -12.61 -5.27
N MET A 32 6.22 -11.96 -6.42
CA MET A 32 6.90 -12.61 -7.54
C MET A 32 8.34 -13.02 -7.20
N GLU A 33 9.04 -12.25 -6.37
CA GLU A 33 10.37 -12.61 -5.87
C GLU A 33 10.29 -13.81 -4.93
N CYS A 34 9.33 -13.86 -4.01
CA CYS A 34 9.11 -15.00 -3.12
C CYS A 34 8.82 -16.30 -3.89
N GLN A 35 8.11 -16.24 -5.02
CA GLN A 35 7.84 -17.44 -5.85
C GLN A 35 9.08 -18.04 -6.52
N LYS A 36 10.18 -17.29 -6.62
CA LYS A 36 11.46 -17.79 -7.16
C LYS A 36 12.25 -18.61 -6.15
N LEU A 37 11.93 -18.49 -4.87
CA LEU A 37 12.58 -19.28 -3.82
C LEU A 37 11.94 -20.68 -3.71
N PRO A 38 12.73 -21.71 -3.33
CA PRO A 38 12.22 -23.06 -3.13
C PRO A 38 11.70 -23.29 -1.71
N GLY A 39 10.62 -24.07 -1.59
CA GLY A 39 10.15 -24.69 -0.33
C GLY A 39 10.03 -23.72 0.85
N ALA A 40 10.74 -24.02 1.94
CA ALA A 40 10.66 -23.26 3.19
C ALA A 40 11.07 -21.78 3.05
N GLU A 41 12.02 -21.45 2.17
CA GLU A 41 12.44 -20.06 1.95
C GLU A 41 11.34 -19.23 1.28
N ARG A 42 10.52 -19.87 0.43
CA ARG A 42 9.34 -19.23 -0.15
C ARG A 42 8.28 -18.96 0.90
N ASP A 43 8.02 -19.91 1.80
CA ASP A 43 7.03 -19.76 2.85
C ASP A 43 7.45 -18.68 3.88
N GLU A 44 8.73 -18.63 4.23
CA GLU A 44 9.28 -17.58 5.09
C GLU A 44 9.28 -16.19 4.42
N CYS A 45 9.51 -16.13 3.11
CA CYS A 45 9.43 -14.90 2.34
C CYS A 45 7.98 -14.39 2.27
N ALA A 46 7.03 -15.29 1.96
CA ALA A 46 5.61 -14.98 1.94
C ALA A 46 5.07 -14.58 3.32
N GLY A 47 5.58 -15.18 4.39
CA GLY A 47 5.25 -14.82 5.77
C GLY A 47 5.76 -13.44 6.18
N ARG A 48 6.89 -12.97 5.62
CA ARG A 48 7.45 -11.64 5.88
C ARG A 48 6.84 -10.54 5.01
N SER A 49 6.34 -10.87 3.82
CA SER A 49 5.59 -9.92 2.96
C SER A 49 4.11 -9.80 3.35
N GLY A 50 3.65 -10.64 4.27
CA GLY A 50 2.25 -10.77 4.67
C GLY A 50 1.73 -9.71 5.63
N MET A 51 1.41 -8.53 5.10
CA MET A 51 0.12 -7.89 5.40
C MET A 51 -0.19 -6.91 4.27
N SER A 52 -1.25 -7.16 3.51
CA SER A 52 -1.70 -6.16 2.53
C SER A 52 -2.15 -4.88 3.28
N TYR A 53 -2.02 -3.71 2.68
CA TYR A 53 -2.48 -2.47 3.30
C TYR A 53 -3.97 -2.53 3.63
N ASP A 54 -4.77 -3.22 2.80
CA ASP A 54 -6.19 -3.47 3.07
C ASP A 54 -6.41 -4.37 4.29
N GLU A 55 -5.60 -5.39 4.47
CA GLU A 55 -5.65 -6.28 5.64
C GLU A 55 -5.18 -5.56 6.92
N TYR A 56 -4.17 -4.71 6.81
CA TYR A 56 -3.76 -3.80 7.88
C TYR A 56 -4.86 -2.79 8.24
N GLN A 57 -5.48 -2.16 7.25
CA GLN A 57 -6.60 -1.24 7.42
C GLN A 57 -7.82 -1.94 8.00
N ARG A 58 -8.09 -3.19 7.59
CA ARG A 58 -9.16 -4.02 8.13
C ARG A 58 -8.91 -4.33 9.61
N GLN A 59 -7.69 -4.76 9.98
CA GLN A 59 -7.33 -4.99 11.38
C GLN A 59 -7.38 -3.71 12.23
N LEU A 60 -7.04 -2.56 11.66
CA LEU A 60 -7.20 -1.28 12.36
C LEU A 60 -8.68 -0.96 12.61
N LYS A 61 -9.54 -1.15 11.62
CA LYS A 61 -10.99 -0.93 11.75
C LYS A 61 -11.63 -1.92 12.73
N GLU A 62 -11.20 -3.18 12.72
CA GLU A 62 -11.66 -4.21 13.66
C GLU A 62 -11.25 -3.83 15.10
N ARG A 63 -9.99 -3.44 15.33
CA ARG A 63 -9.54 -2.96 16.65
C ARG A 63 -10.23 -1.68 17.14
N GLN A 64 -10.73 -0.83 16.25
CA GLN A 64 -11.48 0.37 16.61
C GLN A 64 -12.95 0.08 16.96
N LYS A 65 -13.52 -1.04 16.49
CA LYS A 65 -14.90 -1.44 16.77
C LYS A 65 -15.08 -2.15 18.10
N ASP A 66 -14.02 -2.76 18.63
CA ASP A 66 -14.01 -3.45 19.93
C ASP A 66 -13.80 -2.51 21.13
N LYS A 67 -13.98 -1.20 20.94
CA LYS A 67 -13.77 -0.16 21.96
C LYS A 67 -15.04 0.66 22.14
#